data_AF-A0A1D6G5V8-F1
#
_entry.id   AF-A0A1D6G5V8-F1
#
_cell.length_a   1.000
_cell.length_b   1.000
_cell.length_c   1.000
_cell.angle_alpha   90.00
_cell.angle_beta   90.00
_cell.angle_gamma   90.00
#
_symmetry.space_group_name_H-M   'P 1'
#
loop_
_entity.id
_entity.type
_entity.pdbx_description
1 polymer ?
#
loop_
_entity_poly.entity_id
_entity_poly.type
_entity_poly.pdbx_seq_one_letter_code
_entity_poly.pdbx_strand_id
1 'polypeptide(L)'
;MIQLSLDGKRIYVTTHFLAVWDERFSGDDLVKKGSQILQIDVDTEEGGLAINTSFFIDFGTEPDGPSLAHEMRWDIQARGLHL
;
A
#
# COMPACT_ATOMS: atom_id res chain seq x y z
N MET A 1 -2.56 3.31 -4.41
CA MET A 1 -3.75 2.41 -4.50
C MET A 1 -4.20 2.00 -3.10
N ILE A 2 -5.43 1.52 -2.95
CA ILE A 2 -5.94 0.96 -1.68
C ILE A 2 -6.43 -0.48 -1.86
N GLN A 3 -6.25 -1.32 -0.84
CA GLN A 3 -6.77 -2.68 -0.79
C GLN A 3 -7.38 -2.95 0.60
N LEU A 4 -8.66 -3.29 0.65
CA LEU A 4 -9.35 -3.69 1.88
C LEU A 4 -9.11 -5.18 2.15
N SER A 5 -8.89 -5.55 3.40
CA SER A 5 -8.85 -6.94 3.84
C SER A 5 -10.24 -7.59 3.81
N LEU A 6 -10.30 -8.91 3.65
CA LEU A 6 -11.58 -9.63 3.55
C LEU A 6 -12.46 -9.47 4.80
N ASP A 7 -11.85 -9.35 5.97
CA ASP A 7 -12.54 -9.14 7.25
C ASP A 7 -12.90 -7.66 7.50
N GLY A 8 -12.56 -6.76 6.58
CA GLY A 8 -12.85 -5.32 6.68
C GLY A 8 -12.01 -4.56 7.72
N LYS A 9 -11.11 -5.22 8.45
CA LYS A 9 -10.39 -4.63 9.59
C LYS A 9 -9.12 -3.87 9.22
N ARG A 10 -8.65 -3.98 7.97
CA ARG A 10 -7.39 -3.41 7.51
C ARG A 10 -7.52 -2.84 6.10
N ILE A 11 -6.98 -1.65 5.90
CA ILE A 11 -6.76 -1.06 4.57
C ILE A 11 -5.26 -0.97 4.34
N TYR A 12 -4.78 -1.54 3.24
CA TYR A 12 -3.40 -1.35 2.79
C TYR A 12 -3.36 -0.26 1.74
N VAL A 13 -2.40 0.65 1.84
CA VAL A 13 -2.28 1.82 0.96
C VAL A 13 -0.90 1.85 0.34
N THR A 14 -0.81 1.91 -0.98
CA THR A 14 0.42 2.24 -1.73
C THR A 14 0.48 3.73 -2.06
N THR A 15 1.67 4.33 -1.94
CA THR A 15 1.90 5.77 -2.13
C THR A 15 2.13 6.19 -3.59
N HIS A 16 2.28 5.23 -4.50
CA HIS A 16 2.49 5.48 -5.93
C HIS A 16 1.17 5.47 -6.73
N PHE A 17 1.08 6.34 -7.74
CA PHE A 17 0.00 6.33 -8.72
C PHE A 17 0.49 5.96 -10.13
N LEU A 18 1.29 6.82 -10.76
CA LEU A 18 1.90 6.53 -12.07
C LEU A 18 3.12 7.43 -12.24
N ALA A 19 4.27 6.88 -12.64
CA ALA A 19 5.57 7.58 -12.58
C ALA A 19 5.55 8.98 -13.22
N VAL A 20 4.99 9.12 -14.43
CA VAL A 20 4.90 10.40 -15.14
C VAL A 20 4.02 11.43 -14.39
N TRP A 21 2.98 10.97 -13.69
CA TRP A 21 2.14 11.85 -12.87
C TRP A 21 2.82 12.17 -11.54
N ASP A 22 3.47 11.20 -10.90
CA ASP A 22 4.18 11.42 -9.64
C ASP A 22 5.31 12.45 -9.80
N GLU A 23 6.09 12.36 -10.89
CA GLU A 23 7.10 13.39 -11.24
C GLU A 23 6.46 14.78 -11.39
N ARG A 24 5.27 14.84 -12.01
CA ARG A 24 4.61 16.11 -12.31
C ARG A 24 3.95 16.76 -11.09
N PHE A 25 3.36 15.98 -10.19
CA PHE A 25 2.51 16.48 -9.10
C PHE A 25 3.13 16.36 -7.72
N SER A 26 4.01 15.38 -7.52
CA SER A 26 4.70 15.14 -6.26
C SER A 26 6.21 15.38 -6.35
N GLY A 27 6.69 15.72 -7.55
CA GLY A 27 8.09 16.00 -7.86
C GLY A 27 8.90 14.71 -8.03
N ASP A 28 10.14 14.86 -8.53
CA ASP A 28 11.05 13.74 -8.76
C ASP A 28 11.38 12.92 -7.51
N ASP A 29 11.15 13.49 -6.32
CA ASP A 29 11.58 12.92 -5.05
C ASP A 29 10.86 11.60 -4.75
N LEU A 30 9.59 11.47 -5.14
CA LEU A 30 8.82 10.24 -4.96
C LEU A 30 9.32 9.11 -5.85
N VAL A 31 9.67 9.42 -7.10
CA VAL A 31 10.25 8.44 -8.04
C VAL A 31 11.66 8.02 -7.60
N LYS A 32 12.45 8.95 -7.06
CA LYS A 32 13.80 8.68 -6.55
C LYS A 32 13.84 7.97 -5.19
N LYS A 33 12.79 8.07 -4.39
CA LYS A 33 12.70 7.43 -3.07
C LYS A 33 12.00 6.08 -3.08
N GLY A 34 11.28 5.76 -4.16
CA GLY A 34 10.46 4.56 -4.22
C GLY A 34 9.14 4.74 -3.48
N SER A 35 8.24 3.77 -3.66
CA SER A 35 6.94 3.79 -3.01
C SER A 35 6.95 3.08 -1.66
N GLN A 36 5.85 3.22 -0.92
CA GLN A 36 5.66 2.59 0.38
C GLN A 36 4.31 1.86 0.42
N ILE A 37 4.20 0.83 1.26
CA ILE A 37 2.90 0.32 1.73
C ILE A 37 2.73 0.66 3.21
N LEU A 38 1.59 1.26 3.50
CA LEU A 38 1.09 1.52 4.85
C LEU A 38 -0.11 0.61 5.14
N GLN A 39 -0.31 0.26 6.41
CA GLN A 39 -1.56 -0.35 6.88
C GLN A 39 -2.32 0.66 7.73
N ILE A 40 -3.62 0.72 7.52
CA ILE A 40 -4.58 1.46 8.33
C ILE A 40 -5.47 0.42 9.01
N ASP A 41 -5.56 0.50 10.33
CA ASP A 41 -6.50 -0.29 11.12
C ASP A 41 -7.88 0.38 11.06
N VAL A 42 -8.90 -0.45 10.85
CA VAL A 42 -10.30 -0.04 10.74
C VAL A 42 -11.04 -0.53 11.97
N ASP A 43 -11.61 0.39 12.74
CA ASP A 43 -12.54 0.04 13.81
C ASP A 43 -13.92 -0.19 13.19
N THR A 44 -14.33 -1.46 13.10
CA THR A 44 -15.60 -1.84 12.48
C THR A 44 -16.79 -1.78 13.45
N GLU A 45 -16.55 -1.60 14.75
CA GLU A 45 -17.59 -1.58 15.78
C GLU A 45 -18.02 -0.14 16.07
N GLU A 46 -17.05 0.73 16.38
CA GLU A 46 -17.28 2.14 16.74
C GLU A 46 -17.02 3.11 15.59
N GLY A 47 -16.39 2.62 14.51
CA GLY A 47 -15.94 3.43 13.40
C GLY A 47 -14.60 4.13 13.67
N GLY A 48 -13.93 4.52 12.60
CA GLY A 48 -12.66 5.24 12.67
C GLY A 48 -11.52 4.52 11.98
N LEU A 49 -10.42 5.25 11.80
CA LEU A 49 -9.23 4.80 11.09
C LEU A 49 -7.99 5.24 11.88
N ALA A 50 -7.03 4.34 12.04
CA ALA A 50 -5.75 4.63 12.67
C ALA A 50 -4.60 4.08 11.82
N ILE A 51 -3.51 4.82 11.71
CA ILE A 51 -2.30 4.30 11.06
C ILE A 51 -1.69 3.24 11.98
N ASN A 52 -1.43 2.06 11.43
CA ASN A 52 -0.67 1.04 12.14
C ASN A 52 0.82 1.35 12.04
N THR A 53 1.40 1.90 13.12
CA THR A 53 2.82 2.28 13.17
C THR A 53 3.78 1.09 13.24
N SER A 54 3.27 -0.13 13.40
CA SER A 54 4.07 -1.36 13.40
C SER A 54 4.16 -2.00 12.02
N PHE A 55 3.44 -1.47 11.01
CA PHE A 55 3.46 -1.98 9.65
C PHE A 55 3.88 -0.88 8.66
N PHE A 56 5.05 -1.07 8.05
CA PHE A 56 5.58 -0.18 7.03
C PHE A 56 6.50 -0.99 6.10
N ILE A 57 6.23 -0.90 4.80
CA ILE A 57 7.10 -1.49 3.77
C ILE A 57 7.64 -0.35 2.91
N ASP A 58 8.96 -0.28 2.78
CA ASP A 58 9.66 0.74 2.00
C ASP A 58 10.37 0.10 0.81
N PHE A 59 9.89 0.43 -0.39
CA PHE A 59 10.48 -0.05 -1.65
C PHE A 59 11.64 0.83 -2.14
N GLY A 60 12.07 1.83 -1.35
CA GLY A 60 13.23 2.65 -1.65
C GLY A 60 14.57 1.92 -1.53
N THR A 61 14.60 0.78 -0.84
CA THR A 61 15.84 0.06 -0.48
C THR A 61 16.00 -1.29 -1.21
N GLU A 62 15.22 -1.50 -2.27
CA GLU A 62 15.31 -2.72 -3.09
C GLU A 62 16.71 -2.88 -3.72
N PRO A 63 17.17 -4.12 -3.97
CA PRO A 63 18.56 -4.40 -4.39
C PRO A 63 19.01 -3.67 -5.67
N ASP A 64 18.09 -3.46 -6.60
CA ASP A 64 18.35 -2.81 -7.90
C ASP A 64 17.91 -1.34 -7.93
N GLY A 65 17.64 -0.77 -6.77
CA GLY A 65 17.19 0.62 -6.59
C GLY A 65 15.69 0.77 -6.34
N PRO A 66 15.22 2.00 -6.13
CA PRO A 66 13.86 2.28 -5.70
C PRO A 66 12.80 1.70 -6.64
N SER A 67 11.81 1.01 -6.07
CA SER A 67 10.69 0.42 -6.80
C SER A 67 9.38 1.15 -6.55
N LEU A 68 8.52 1.18 -7.58
CA LEU A 68 7.23 1.85 -7.56
C LEU A 68 6.10 0.82 -7.50
N ALA A 69 5.98 0.16 -6.34
CA ALA A 69 4.86 -0.75 -6.08
C ALA A 69 3.52 -0.02 -6.22
N HIS A 70 2.68 -0.52 -7.11
CA HIS A 70 1.40 0.09 -7.45
C HIS A 70 0.22 -0.57 -6.74
N GLU A 71 0.02 -1.88 -6.93
CA GLU A 71 -1.15 -2.60 -6.42
C GLU A 71 -0.75 -3.78 -5.53
N MET A 72 -1.42 -3.89 -4.39
CA MET A 72 -1.37 -5.08 -3.54
C MET A 72 -2.64 -5.89 -3.78
N ARG A 73 -2.51 -7.21 -3.93
CA ARG A 73 -3.65 -8.11 -4.00
C ARG A 73 -3.61 -9.10 -2.85
N TRP A 74 -4.72 -9.21 -2.15
CA TRP A 74 -4.89 -10.29 -1.19
C TRP A 74 -5.03 -11.61 -1.94
N ASP A 75 -4.23 -12.61 -1.57
CA ASP A 75 -4.37 -13.93 -2.17
C ASP A 75 -5.60 -14.64 -1.56
N ILE A 76 -6.68 -14.64 -2.34
CA ILE A 76 -7.93 -15.35 -2.01
C ILE A 76 -7.79 -16.84 -2.35
N GLN A 77 -6.94 -17.21 -3.30
CA GLN A 77 -6.76 -18.59 -3.78
C GLN A 77 -5.98 -19.44 -2.78
N ALA A 78 -5.00 -18.87 -2.07
CA ALA A 78 -4.22 -19.56 -1.04
C ALA A 78 -5.06 -20.06 0.15
N ARG A 79 -6.31 -19.60 0.31
CA ARG A 79 -7.21 -20.05 1.39
C ARG A 79 -8.32 -21.01 0.94
N GLY A 80 -8.25 -21.55 -0.29
CA GLY A 80 -9.23 -22.53 -0.78
C GLY A 80 -10.64 -21.96 -0.99
N LEU A 81 -10.78 -20.63 -0.98
CA LEU A 81 -12.00 -19.94 -1.34
C LEU A 81 -12.00 -19.76 -2.86
N HIS A 82 -12.58 -20.73 -3.56
CA HIS A 82 -12.93 -20.58 -4.97
C HIS A 82 -14.24 -19.77 -5.05
N LEU A 83 -14.18 -18.59 -5.66
CA LEU A 83 -15.36 -17.87 -6.13
C LEU A 83 -15.96 -18.60 -7.34
#